data_AF-A0A0G0NPY0-F1
#
_entry.id   AF-A0A0G0NPY0-F1
#
_cell.length_a   1.000
_cell.length_b   1.000
_cell.length_c   1.000
_cell.angle_alpha   90.00
_cell.angle_beta   90.00
_cell.angle_gamma   90.00
#
_symmetry.space_group_name_H-M   'P 1'
#
loop_
_entity.id
_entity.type
_entity.pdbx_description
1 polymer ?
#
loop_
_entity_poly.entity_id
_entity_poly.type
_entity_poly.pdbx_seq_one_letter_code
_entity_poly.pdbx_strand_id
1 'polypeptide(L)'
;MKLEEIPLYVQQATIAAEDRYFYEHGGFNIIAMIKGAIIDPLMGKTARGGSTLTQQFVKNSILTNERKVSRKIKELLLSYKIEKSFSKDEILQMYLNEIPYGSVAYGVESASQTFFGKKVKDVTLAEAAILAALPKAPSYYSPYGSNLDRLLGRQQYILDQMADLEYITQAEADTAKNQEVKFALKRESIIAPHFVMYIKELLSEKLGEDLVERGGLKVITTLDLDKQKIAEEAVVKGVDDRGVNR
;
A
#
# COMPACT_ATOMS: atom_id res chain seq x y z
N MET A 1 3.77 12.02 -13.09
CA MET A 1 2.59 12.86 -13.32
C MET A 1 2.67 14.09 -12.45
N LYS A 2 2.12 15.22 -12.91
CA LYS A 2 1.99 16.39 -12.05
C LYS A 2 0.90 16.16 -11.00
N LEU A 3 1.02 16.80 -9.84
CA LEU A 3 0.05 16.64 -8.76
C LEU A 3 -1.36 17.04 -9.20
N GLU A 4 -1.47 18.12 -9.97
CA GLU A 4 -2.73 18.64 -10.52
C GLU A 4 -3.47 17.65 -11.46
N GLU A 5 -2.76 16.66 -12.00
CA GLU A 5 -3.34 15.61 -12.85
C GLU A 5 -3.88 14.42 -12.05
N ILE A 6 -3.54 14.34 -10.76
CA ILE A 6 -3.98 13.29 -9.84
C ILE A 6 -5.24 13.79 -9.14
N PRO A 7 -6.36 13.04 -9.15
CA PRO A 7 -7.59 13.48 -8.49
C PRO A 7 -7.37 13.84 -7.02
N LEU A 8 -8.01 14.91 -6.56
CA LEU A 8 -7.83 15.42 -5.20
C LEU A 8 -8.13 14.34 -4.13
N TYR A 9 -9.18 13.53 -4.35
CA TYR A 9 -9.53 12.45 -3.43
C TYR A 9 -8.48 11.32 -3.38
N VAL A 10 -7.66 11.12 -4.42
CA VAL A 10 -6.52 10.19 -4.38
C VAL A 10 -5.42 10.75 -3.48
N GLN A 11 -5.09 12.04 -3.66
CA GLN A 11 -4.12 12.73 -2.82
C GLN A 11 -4.54 12.71 -1.34
N GLN A 12 -5.79 13.06 -1.08
CA GLN A 12 -6.41 13.07 0.24
C GLN A 12 -6.49 11.68 0.87
N ALA A 13 -6.81 10.63 0.10
CA ALA A 13 -6.80 9.25 0.59
C ALA A 13 -5.39 8.84 1.06
N THR A 14 -4.35 9.18 0.28
CA THR A 14 -2.96 8.92 0.67
C THR A 14 -2.57 9.66 1.95
N ILE A 15 -2.93 10.94 2.08
CA ILE A 15 -2.68 11.73 3.29
C ILE A 15 -3.42 11.13 4.49
N ALA A 16 -4.71 10.81 4.35
CA ALA A 16 -5.51 10.22 5.43
C ALA A 16 -4.96 8.86 5.89
N ALA A 17 -4.43 8.05 4.94
CA ALA A 17 -3.91 6.72 5.21
C ALA A 17 -2.53 6.72 5.89
N GLU A 18 -1.66 7.65 5.51
CA GLU A 18 -0.23 7.61 5.85
C GLU A 18 0.20 8.74 6.80
N ASP A 19 -0.35 9.95 6.65
CA ASP A 19 0.12 11.12 7.38
C ASP A 19 -0.94 12.23 7.47
N ARG A 20 -1.92 12.05 8.36
CA ARG A 20 -3.10 12.94 8.51
C ARG A 20 -2.77 14.42 8.73
N TYR A 21 -1.58 14.73 9.22
CA TYR A 21 -1.13 16.09 9.53
C TYR A 21 -0.06 16.57 8.55
N PHE A 22 0.05 15.95 7.37
CA PHE A 22 1.13 16.15 6.41
C PHE A 22 1.43 17.63 6.12
N TYR A 23 0.39 18.45 5.94
CA TYR A 23 0.51 19.88 5.66
C TYR A 23 0.81 20.74 6.89
N GLU A 24 0.65 20.22 8.11
CA GLU A 24 0.80 20.96 9.36
C GLU A 24 2.21 20.85 9.98
N HIS A 25 2.99 19.83 9.60
CA HIS A 25 4.35 19.62 10.13
C HIS A 25 5.43 19.71 9.04
N GLY A 26 6.70 19.84 9.44
CA GLY A 26 7.86 19.72 8.55
C GLY A 26 8.30 18.26 8.32
N GLY A 27 9.60 18.00 8.15
CA GLY A 27 10.09 16.65 7.78
C GLY A 27 9.91 15.51 8.78
N PHE A 28 9.38 15.78 9.97
CA PHE A 28 9.00 14.76 10.94
C PHE A 28 7.89 15.29 11.87
N ASN A 29 6.97 14.41 12.26
CA ASN A 29 5.90 14.73 13.19
C ASN A 29 6.28 14.26 14.60
N ILE A 30 6.90 15.15 15.39
CA ILE A 30 7.38 14.84 16.76
C ILE A 30 6.24 14.33 17.63
N ILE A 31 5.05 14.92 17.51
CA ILE A 31 3.87 14.53 18.28
C ILE A 31 3.43 13.11 17.91
N ALA A 32 3.38 12.78 16.61
CA ALA A 32 3.04 11.43 16.15
C ALA A 32 4.10 10.40 16.56
N MET A 33 5.39 10.76 16.53
CA MET A 33 6.48 9.89 16.99
C MET A 33 6.38 9.59 18.49
N ILE A 34 6.15 10.61 19.33
CA ILE A 34 5.97 10.44 20.78
C ILE A 34 4.70 9.64 21.07
N LYS A 35 3.58 9.97 20.40
CA LYS A 35 2.32 9.24 20.56
C LYS A 35 2.48 7.77 20.21
N GLY A 36 3.05 7.45 19.05
CA GLY A 36 3.21 6.08 18.57
C GLY A 36 4.24 5.26 19.33
N ALA A 37 5.35 5.88 19.76
CA ALA A 37 6.45 5.16 20.41
C ALA A 37 6.30 5.04 21.94
N ILE A 38 5.57 5.96 22.58
CA ILE A 38 5.49 6.05 24.05
C ILE A 38 4.05 5.95 24.53
N ILE A 39 3.16 6.81 24.06
CA ILE A 39 1.80 6.94 24.62
C ILE A 39 0.93 5.73 24.27
N ASP A 40 0.90 5.30 23.00
CA ASP A 40 0.10 4.16 22.55
C ASP A 40 0.47 2.87 23.31
N PRO A 41 1.77 2.48 23.43
CA PRO A 41 2.18 1.34 24.26
C PRO A 41 1.77 1.46 25.74
N LEU A 42 1.93 2.64 26.35
CA LEU A 42 1.50 2.89 27.73
C LEU A 42 -0.02 2.77 27.92
N MET A 43 -0.79 3.04 26.87
CA MET A 43 -2.25 2.88 26.84
C MET A 43 -2.70 1.48 26.40
N GLY A 44 -1.78 0.51 26.28
CA GLY A 44 -2.09 -0.85 25.83
C GLY A 44 -2.46 -0.96 24.35
N LYS A 45 -2.20 0.08 23.55
CA LYS A 45 -2.42 0.09 22.10
C LYS A 45 -1.15 -0.36 21.38
N THR A 46 -1.31 -0.99 20.21
CA THR A 46 -0.17 -1.34 19.36
C THR A 46 0.56 -0.06 18.95
N ALA A 47 1.88 -0.04 19.12
CA ALA A 47 2.73 1.06 18.67
C ALA A 47 2.47 1.36 17.18
N ARG A 48 1.97 2.56 16.88
CA ARG A 48 1.82 3.00 15.49
C ARG A 48 3.12 3.60 15.00
N GLY A 49 3.51 3.26 13.77
CA GLY A 49 4.67 3.87 13.12
C GLY A 49 4.40 5.34 12.84
N GLY A 50 5.05 6.25 13.56
CA GLY A 50 4.90 7.71 13.39
C GLY A 50 5.74 8.28 12.25
N SER A 51 6.02 7.51 11.19
CA SER A 51 6.82 8.00 10.06
C SER A 51 5.99 8.85 9.11
N THR A 52 6.48 10.04 8.74
CA THR A 52 5.80 10.95 7.81
C THR A 52 5.89 10.49 6.36
N LEU A 53 5.05 11.04 5.47
CA LEU A 53 5.14 10.79 4.01
C LEU A 53 6.55 11.07 3.47
N THR A 54 7.18 12.15 3.92
CA THR A 54 8.56 12.51 3.54
C THR A 54 9.57 11.46 3.98
N GLN A 55 9.45 10.97 5.22
CA GLN A 55 10.31 9.90 5.72
C GLN A 55 10.12 8.60 4.94
N GLN A 56 8.87 8.26 4.62
CA GLN A 56 8.57 7.11 3.79
C GLN A 56 9.15 7.27 2.38
N PHE A 57 9.03 8.43 1.76
CA PHE A 57 9.65 8.71 0.46
C PHE A 57 11.17 8.53 0.52
N VAL A 58 11.85 9.12 1.50
CA VAL A 58 13.31 8.97 1.66
C VAL A 58 13.71 7.51 1.87
N LYS A 59 13.00 6.82 2.77
CA LYS A 59 13.25 5.42 3.11
C LYS A 59 13.15 4.53 1.87
N ASN A 60 12.08 4.71 1.09
CA ASN A 60 11.77 3.82 -0.02
C ASN A 60 12.48 4.24 -1.32
N SER A 61 12.65 5.53 -1.61
CA SER A 61 13.13 6.00 -2.93
C SER A 61 14.60 6.43 -2.96
N ILE A 62 15.22 6.74 -1.81
CA ILE A 62 16.58 7.30 -1.76
C ILE A 62 17.57 6.40 -1.03
N LEU A 63 17.17 5.77 0.08
CA LEU A 63 18.07 4.99 0.90
C LEU A 63 18.16 3.53 0.45
N THR A 64 19.33 2.94 0.67
CA THR A 64 19.55 1.50 0.50
C THR A 64 19.07 0.70 1.72
N ASN A 65 18.92 -0.60 1.51
CA ASN A 65 18.19 -1.52 2.40
C ASN A 65 18.88 -1.92 3.72
N GLU A 66 19.84 -1.13 4.22
CA GLU A 66 20.56 -1.45 5.44
C GLU A 66 19.70 -1.24 6.69
N ARG A 67 19.32 -2.32 7.40
CA ARG A 67 18.62 -2.25 8.70
C ARG A 67 19.57 -1.84 9.84
N LYS A 68 20.16 -0.65 9.76
CA LYS A 68 21.03 -0.08 10.81
C LYS A 68 20.42 1.19 11.39
N VAL A 69 20.70 1.48 12.66
CA VAL A 69 20.33 2.75 13.33
C VAL A 69 20.87 3.95 12.54
N SER A 70 22.06 3.80 11.95
CA SER A 70 22.65 4.81 11.06
C SER A 70 21.78 5.14 9.84
N ARG A 71 21.03 4.17 9.29
CA ARG A 71 20.06 4.41 8.22
C ARG A 71 18.92 5.29 8.72
N LYS A 72 18.38 5.05 9.91
CA LYS A 72 17.28 5.85 10.46
C LYS A 72 17.70 7.30 10.72
N ILE A 73 18.95 7.52 11.14
CA ILE A 73 19.51 8.88 11.26
C ILE A 73 19.63 9.55 9.88
N LYS A 74 20.13 8.84 8.87
CA LYS A 74 20.18 9.35 7.49
C LYS A 74 18.78 9.68 6.95
N GLU A 75 17.78 8.84 7.25
CA GLU A 75 16.39 9.08 6.88
C GLU A 75 15.88 10.41 7.46
N LEU A 76 16.13 10.66 8.74
CA LEU A 76 15.75 11.92 9.40
C LEU A 76 16.43 13.15 8.77
N LEU A 77 17.75 13.08 8.54
CA LEU A 77 18.53 14.18 7.96
C LEU A 77 18.10 14.49 6.53
N LEU A 78 17.89 13.46 5.70
CA LEU A 78 17.43 13.62 4.32
C LEU A 78 15.99 14.11 4.26
N SER A 79 15.11 13.64 5.14
CA SER A 79 13.72 14.12 5.21
C SER A 79 13.68 15.61 5.54
N TYR A 80 14.48 16.03 6.51
CA TYR A 80 14.62 17.45 6.83
C TYR A 80 15.15 18.28 5.64
N LYS A 81 16.15 17.75 4.92
CA LYS A 81 16.70 18.42 3.74
C LYS A 81 15.65 18.58 2.63
N ILE A 82 14.87 17.52 2.35
CA ILE A 82 13.80 17.56 1.36
C ILE A 82 12.76 18.63 1.72
N GLU A 83 12.33 18.67 2.98
CA GLU A 83 11.33 19.64 3.45
C GLU A 83 11.81 21.08 3.51
N LYS A 84 13.13 21.30 3.41
CA LYS A 84 13.72 22.63 3.22
C LYS A 84 13.87 23.03 1.75
N SER A 85 13.88 22.05 0.84
CA SER A 85 14.14 22.27 -0.59
C SER A 85 12.89 22.20 -1.45
N PHE A 86 11.84 21.53 -0.98
CA PHE A 86 10.61 21.29 -1.74
C PHE A 86 9.39 21.67 -0.91
N SER A 87 8.36 22.17 -1.58
CA SER A 87 7.03 22.39 -1.01
C SER A 87 6.33 21.07 -0.70
N LYS A 88 5.28 21.12 0.12
CA LYS A 88 4.47 19.94 0.47
C LYS A 88 3.84 19.28 -0.75
N ASP A 89 3.37 20.07 -1.71
CA ASP A 89 2.80 19.56 -2.94
C ASP A 89 3.83 18.86 -3.82
N GLU A 90 5.05 19.41 -3.92
CA GLU A 90 6.15 18.74 -4.64
C GLU A 90 6.55 17.43 -3.96
N ILE A 91 6.57 17.39 -2.63
CA ILE A 91 6.87 16.16 -1.87
C ILE A 91 5.78 15.11 -2.09
N LEU A 92 4.51 15.51 -2.02
CA LEU A 92 3.38 14.62 -2.26
C LEU A 92 3.39 14.09 -3.71
N GLN A 93 3.72 14.95 -4.67
CA GLN A 93 3.90 14.57 -6.07
C GLN A 93 5.02 13.53 -6.21
N MET A 94 6.19 13.75 -5.61
CA MET A 94 7.29 12.79 -5.65
C MET A 94 6.89 11.46 -5.00
N TYR A 95 6.23 11.51 -3.84
CA TYR A 95 5.74 10.32 -3.16
C TYR A 95 4.80 9.51 -4.05
N LEU A 96 3.74 10.15 -4.58
CA LEU A 96 2.73 9.49 -5.39
C LEU A 96 3.28 8.91 -6.69
N ASN A 97 4.38 9.44 -7.24
CA ASN A 97 5.00 8.95 -8.47
C ASN A 97 6.03 7.84 -8.25
N GLU A 98 6.63 7.72 -7.06
CA GLU A 98 7.82 6.87 -6.86
C GLU A 98 7.61 5.75 -5.83
N ILE A 99 6.59 5.85 -4.98
CA ILE A 99 6.35 4.84 -3.95
C ILE A 99 5.93 3.50 -4.58
N PRO A 100 6.40 2.34 -4.06
CA PRO A 100 5.92 1.05 -4.52
C PRO A 100 4.49 0.81 -4.06
N TYR A 101 3.63 0.38 -4.99
CA TYR A 101 2.28 -0.14 -4.71
C TYR A 101 2.21 -1.67 -4.82
N GLY A 102 3.32 -2.33 -5.17
CA GLY A 102 3.42 -3.78 -5.35
C GLY A 102 3.12 -4.22 -6.78
N SER A 103 3.27 -5.52 -7.07
CA SER A 103 3.12 -6.08 -8.43
C SER A 103 3.91 -5.29 -9.49
N VAL A 104 5.15 -4.91 -9.15
CA VAL A 104 6.06 -4.05 -9.95
C VAL A 104 5.53 -2.64 -10.27
N ALA A 105 4.39 -2.23 -9.72
CA ALA A 105 3.83 -0.90 -9.92
C ALA A 105 4.51 0.14 -9.01
N TYR A 106 5.27 1.03 -9.64
CA TYR A 106 5.84 2.22 -9.00
C TYR A 106 5.08 3.46 -9.46
N GLY A 107 4.58 4.21 -8.49
CA GLY A 107 3.73 5.35 -8.75
C GLY A 107 2.26 5.01 -8.98
N VAL A 108 1.41 5.96 -8.62
CA VAL A 108 -0.05 5.80 -8.52
C VAL A 108 -0.71 5.55 -9.88
N GLU A 109 -0.18 6.10 -10.97
CA GLU A 109 -0.67 5.85 -12.33
C GLU A 109 -0.40 4.41 -12.76
N SER A 110 0.83 3.95 -12.53
CA SER A 110 1.21 2.56 -12.82
C SER A 110 0.37 1.60 -11.97
N ALA A 111 0.14 1.93 -10.70
CA ALA A 111 -0.71 1.15 -9.81
C ALA A 111 -2.16 1.10 -10.29
N SER A 112 -2.75 2.24 -10.68
CA SER A 112 -4.11 2.30 -11.22
C SER A 112 -4.26 1.43 -12.47
N GLN A 113 -3.29 1.49 -13.39
CA GLN A 113 -3.30 0.64 -14.58
C GLN A 113 -3.13 -0.84 -14.23
N THR A 114 -2.28 -1.15 -13.24
CA THR A 114 -1.98 -2.52 -12.82
C THR A 114 -3.14 -3.19 -12.11
N PHE A 115 -3.84 -2.47 -11.23
CA PHE A 115 -4.90 -3.03 -10.39
C PHE A 115 -6.30 -2.81 -10.94
N PHE A 116 -6.53 -1.78 -11.75
CA PHE A 116 -7.87 -1.44 -12.26
C PHE A 116 -7.93 -1.31 -13.79
N GLY A 117 -6.79 -1.37 -14.48
CA GLY A 117 -6.76 -1.29 -15.95
C GLY A 117 -7.13 0.09 -16.50
N LYS A 118 -7.04 1.16 -15.70
CA LYS A 118 -7.45 2.52 -16.08
C LYS A 118 -6.47 3.58 -15.58
N LYS A 119 -6.60 4.80 -16.12
CA LYS A 119 -5.81 5.96 -15.70
C LYS A 119 -6.21 6.39 -14.30
N VAL A 120 -5.28 6.94 -13.53
CA VAL A 120 -5.53 7.38 -12.14
C VAL A 120 -6.64 8.42 -12.07
N LYS A 121 -6.77 9.26 -13.10
CA LYS A 121 -7.83 10.28 -13.18
C LYS A 121 -9.25 9.71 -13.28
N ASP A 122 -9.39 8.43 -13.65
CA ASP A 122 -10.66 7.75 -13.87
C ASP A 122 -10.99 6.77 -12.71
N VAL A 123 -10.20 6.78 -11.63
CA VAL A 123 -10.46 5.96 -10.43
C VAL A 123 -11.57 6.56 -9.60
N THR A 124 -12.37 5.69 -8.99
CA THR A 124 -13.41 6.05 -8.03
C THR A 124 -12.82 6.31 -6.65
N LEU A 125 -13.62 6.87 -5.75
CA LEU A 125 -13.23 7.09 -4.35
C LEU A 125 -12.87 5.76 -3.64
N ALA A 126 -13.61 4.69 -3.92
CA ALA A 126 -13.33 3.36 -3.37
C ALA A 126 -11.96 2.82 -3.81
N GLU A 127 -11.63 2.97 -5.10
CA GLU A 127 -10.35 2.56 -5.66
C GLU A 127 -9.20 3.46 -5.21
N ALA A 128 -9.45 4.76 -5.02
CA ALA A 128 -8.48 5.69 -4.45
C ALA A 128 -8.05 5.27 -3.04
N ALA A 129 -9.01 4.88 -2.19
CA ALA A 129 -8.72 4.36 -0.86
C ALA A 129 -7.96 3.02 -0.89
N ILE A 130 -8.23 2.15 -1.88
CA ILE A 130 -7.41 0.95 -2.12
C ILE A 130 -5.99 1.33 -2.53
N LEU A 131 -5.78 2.26 -3.46
CA LEU A 131 -4.45 2.71 -3.85
C LEU A 131 -3.68 3.23 -2.64
N ALA A 132 -4.32 4.04 -1.80
CA ALA A 132 -3.73 4.55 -0.55
C ALA A 132 -3.44 3.44 0.49
N ALA A 133 -4.10 2.29 0.42
CA ALA A 133 -3.87 1.18 1.35
C ALA A 133 -2.58 0.41 1.06
N LEU A 134 -2.21 0.29 -0.22
CA LEU A 134 -1.16 -0.60 -0.72
C LEU A 134 0.26 -0.26 -0.20
N PRO A 135 0.74 1.01 -0.21
CA PRO A 135 2.12 1.34 0.13
C PRO A 135 2.60 0.86 1.51
N LYS A 136 1.68 0.70 2.46
CA LYS A 136 2.00 0.26 3.83
C LYS A 136 2.64 -1.13 3.87
N ALA A 137 2.12 -2.06 3.08
CA ALA A 137 2.61 -3.43 2.98
C ALA A 137 2.16 -4.02 1.63
N PRO A 138 2.85 -3.67 0.52
CA PRO A 138 2.38 -3.96 -0.83
C PRO A 138 2.17 -5.45 -1.12
N SER A 139 2.96 -6.33 -0.49
CA SER A 139 2.80 -7.78 -0.66
C SER A 139 1.61 -8.30 0.13
N TYR A 140 1.47 -7.83 1.38
CA TYR A 140 0.37 -8.23 2.27
C TYR A 140 -0.99 -7.75 1.75
N TYR A 141 -1.11 -6.49 1.36
CA TYR A 141 -2.36 -5.89 0.89
C TYR A 141 -2.60 -6.11 -0.61
N SER A 142 -1.88 -7.01 -1.27
CA SER A 142 -2.11 -7.25 -2.70
C SER A 142 -3.51 -7.83 -2.94
N PRO A 143 -4.28 -7.30 -3.91
CA PRO A 143 -5.60 -7.83 -4.25
C PRO A 143 -5.53 -9.22 -4.91
N TYR A 144 -4.34 -9.67 -5.30
CA TYR A 144 -4.09 -10.98 -5.89
C TYR A 144 -3.61 -12.02 -4.85
N GLY A 145 -3.42 -11.60 -3.60
CA GLY A 145 -2.98 -12.45 -2.49
C GLY A 145 -4.15 -13.06 -1.70
N SER A 146 -3.82 -13.73 -0.59
CA SER A 146 -4.80 -14.36 0.32
C SER A 146 -5.46 -13.39 1.30
N ASN A 147 -5.00 -12.14 1.38
CA ASN A 147 -5.43 -11.16 2.38
C ASN A 147 -6.38 -10.09 1.79
N LEU A 148 -7.20 -10.45 0.81
CA LEU A 148 -8.14 -9.51 0.17
C LEU A 148 -9.08 -8.84 1.18
N ASP A 149 -9.63 -9.60 2.13
CA ASP A 149 -10.51 -9.05 3.17
C ASP A 149 -9.79 -8.00 4.04
N ARG A 150 -8.47 -8.15 4.24
CA ARG A 150 -7.66 -7.20 5.00
C ARG A 150 -7.39 -5.93 4.20
N LEU A 151 -7.20 -6.05 2.88
CA LEU A 151 -7.15 -4.89 1.99
C LEU A 151 -8.47 -4.11 2.04
N LEU A 152 -9.61 -4.79 1.91
CA LEU A 152 -10.92 -4.15 1.97
C LEU A 152 -11.19 -3.51 3.33
N GLY A 153 -10.86 -4.17 4.44
CA GLY A 153 -10.95 -3.55 5.76
C GLY A 153 -10.07 -2.31 5.92
N ARG A 154 -8.88 -2.30 5.32
CA ARG A 154 -8.01 -1.10 5.30
C ARG A 154 -8.57 0.01 4.41
N GLN A 155 -9.19 -0.32 3.28
CA GLN A 155 -9.89 0.66 2.44
C GLN A 155 -11.03 1.32 3.23
N GLN A 156 -11.87 0.55 3.90
CA GLN A 156 -12.96 1.10 4.71
C GLN A 156 -12.44 2.04 5.80
N TYR A 157 -11.38 1.64 6.50
CA TYR A 157 -10.71 2.49 7.48
C TYR A 157 -10.22 3.81 6.87
N ILE A 158 -9.61 3.79 5.68
CA ILE A 158 -9.13 5.01 5.01
C ILE A 158 -10.30 5.92 4.66
N LEU A 159 -11.42 5.38 4.17
CA LEU A 159 -12.62 6.16 3.87
C LEU A 159 -13.20 6.82 5.13
N ASP A 160 -13.22 6.11 6.26
CA ASP A 160 -13.59 6.69 7.56
C ASP A 160 -12.65 7.83 7.95
N GLN A 161 -11.33 7.65 7.77
CA GLN A 161 -10.37 8.71 8.05
C GLN A 161 -10.52 9.91 7.12
N MET A 162 -10.91 9.72 5.86
CA MET A 162 -11.19 10.83 4.95
C MET A 162 -12.46 11.60 5.38
N ALA A 163 -13.49 10.92 5.88
CA ALA A 163 -14.68 11.56 6.42
C ALA A 163 -14.38 12.32 7.74
N ASP A 164 -13.60 11.71 8.65
CA ASP A 164 -13.14 12.34 9.90
C ASP A 164 -12.32 13.62 9.65
N LEU A 165 -11.63 13.69 8.50
CA LEU A 165 -10.82 14.84 8.07
C LEU A 165 -11.60 15.81 7.18
N GLU A 166 -12.90 15.59 6.99
CA GLU A 166 -13.80 16.42 6.17
C GLU A 166 -13.37 16.51 4.69
N TYR A 167 -12.57 15.55 4.21
CA TYR A 167 -12.21 15.45 2.79
C TYR A 167 -13.38 14.94 1.93
N ILE A 168 -14.26 14.16 2.55
CA ILE A 168 -15.51 13.64 1.99
C ILE A 168 -16.58 13.69 3.08
N THR A 169 -17.84 13.60 2.70
CA THR A 169 -18.95 13.41 3.63
C THR A 169 -19.03 11.95 4.09
N GLN A 170 -19.66 11.72 5.25
CA GLN A 170 -19.92 10.36 5.73
C GLN A 170 -20.76 9.54 4.73
N ALA A 171 -21.71 10.18 4.04
CA ALA A 171 -22.53 9.53 3.03
C ALA A 171 -21.71 9.05 1.81
N GLU A 172 -20.74 9.86 1.36
CA GLU A 172 -19.80 9.46 0.30
C GLU A 172 -18.89 8.32 0.75
N ALA A 173 -18.40 8.37 2.00
CA ALA A 173 -17.62 7.28 2.58
C ALA A 173 -18.41 5.98 2.59
N ASP A 174 -19.64 5.98 3.11
CA ASP A 174 -20.48 4.78 3.20
C ASP A 174 -20.89 4.26 1.82
N THR A 175 -21.10 5.15 0.84
CA THR A 175 -21.33 4.77 -0.55
C THR A 175 -20.09 4.08 -1.14
N ALA A 176 -18.90 4.63 -0.94
CA ALA A 176 -17.65 4.08 -1.45
C ALA A 176 -17.24 2.76 -0.78
N LYS A 177 -17.57 2.55 0.50
CA LYS A 177 -17.33 1.27 1.19
C LYS A 177 -18.15 0.12 0.59
N ASN A 178 -19.37 0.42 0.13
CA ASN A 178 -20.29 -0.56 -0.45
C ASN A 178 -20.09 -0.75 -1.96
N GLN A 179 -19.20 0.03 -2.57
CA GLN A 179 -18.90 -0.09 -3.99
C GLN A 179 -18.12 -1.38 -4.25
N GLU A 180 -18.64 -2.24 -5.13
CA GLU A 180 -17.91 -3.40 -5.61
C GLU A 180 -16.72 -2.94 -6.47
N VAL A 181 -15.51 -3.27 -6.03
CA VAL A 181 -14.27 -2.94 -6.76
C VAL A 181 -13.81 -4.14 -7.58
N LYS A 182 -13.74 -3.95 -8.90
CA LYS A 182 -13.28 -4.97 -9.84
C LYS A 182 -11.80 -4.77 -10.12
N PHE A 183 -10.99 -5.74 -9.70
CA PHE A 183 -9.57 -5.76 -10.02
C PHE A 183 -9.34 -6.27 -11.44
N ALA A 184 -8.39 -5.66 -12.14
CA ALA A 184 -7.92 -6.15 -13.41
C ALA A 184 -7.34 -7.56 -13.26
N LEU A 185 -7.52 -8.42 -14.25
CA LEU A 185 -6.84 -9.70 -14.27
C LEU A 185 -5.32 -9.46 -14.34
N LYS A 186 -4.57 -10.12 -13.45
CA LYS A 186 -3.11 -10.05 -13.46
C LYS A 186 -2.62 -10.56 -14.82
N ARG A 187 -2.03 -9.67 -15.63
CA ARG A 187 -1.62 -9.95 -17.01
C ARG A 187 -0.40 -10.88 -17.13
N GLU A 188 0.23 -11.23 -16.02
CA GLU A 188 1.35 -12.17 -16.01
C GLU A 188 0.85 -13.62 -15.96
N SER A 189 1.37 -14.46 -16.85
CA SER A 189 1.19 -15.92 -16.85
C SER A 189 1.96 -16.54 -15.68
N ILE A 190 1.59 -16.19 -14.45
CA ILE A 190 2.17 -16.78 -13.24
C ILE A 190 1.56 -18.16 -13.07
N ILE A 191 2.40 -19.18 -13.17
CA ILE A 191 2.04 -20.54 -12.80
C ILE A 191 1.93 -20.58 -11.27
N ALA A 192 0.80 -21.07 -10.75
CA ALA A 192 0.49 -21.11 -9.31
C ALA A 192 0.47 -19.72 -8.62
N PRO A 193 -0.42 -18.80 -9.04
CA PRO A 193 -0.43 -17.42 -8.57
C PRO A 193 -0.55 -17.30 -7.05
N HIS A 194 -1.42 -18.11 -6.42
CA HIS A 194 -1.59 -18.11 -4.96
C HIS A 194 -0.32 -18.49 -4.21
N PHE A 195 0.39 -19.53 -4.69
CA PHE A 195 1.65 -19.95 -4.08
C PHE A 195 2.73 -18.85 -4.21
N VAL A 196 2.83 -18.22 -5.39
CA VAL A 196 3.78 -17.14 -5.61
C VAL A 196 3.50 -15.96 -4.68
N MET A 197 2.24 -15.56 -4.52
CA MET A 197 1.88 -14.46 -3.62
C MET A 197 2.17 -14.82 -2.15
N TYR A 198 1.90 -16.05 -1.73
CA TYR A 198 2.26 -16.54 -0.38
C TYR A 198 3.78 -16.48 -0.12
N ILE A 199 4.60 -16.92 -1.09
CA ILE A 199 6.05 -16.84 -0.96
C ILE A 199 6.53 -15.39 -0.91
N LYS A 200 5.93 -14.48 -1.70
CA LYS A 200 6.25 -13.04 -1.63
C LYS A 200 5.97 -12.48 -0.25
N GLU A 201 4.80 -12.76 0.32
CA GLU A 201 4.44 -12.34 1.69
C GLU A 201 5.45 -12.86 2.72
N LEU A 202 5.76 -14.17 2.69
CA LEU A 202 6.72 -14.79 3.60
C LEU A 202 8.13 -14.16 3.49
N LEU A 203 8.57 -13.85 2.26
CA LEU A 203 9.84 -13.17 2.04
C LEU A 203 9.79 -11.73 2.52
N SER A 204 8.67 -11.02 2.35
CA SER A 204 8.53 -9.64 2.80
C SER A 204 8.57 -9.53 4.32
N GLU A 205 8.02 -10.52 5.04
CA GLU A 205 8.15 -10.59 6.50
C GLU A 205 9.61 -10.79 6.94
N LYS A 206 10.33 -11.73 6.29
CA LYS A 206 11.70 -12.09 6.67
C LYS A 206 12.73 -11.05 6.25
N LEU A 207 12.63 -10.57 5.02
CA LEU A 207 13.63 -9.77 4.33
C LEU A 207 13.24 -8.29 4.23
N GLY A 208 11.95 -7.97 4.32
CA GLY A 208 11.39 -6.63 4.15
C GLY A 208 10.90 -6.40 2.73
N GLU A 209 9.82 -5.62 2.60
CA GLU A 209 9.15 -5.31 1.32
C GLU A 209 10.12 -4.77 0.27
N ASP A 210 11.00 -3.84 0.64
CA ASP A 210 11.94 -3.21 -0.27
C ASP A 210 12.87 -4.23 -0.95
N LEU A 211 13.34 -5.25 -0.22
CA LEU A 211 14.26 -6.24 -0.77
C LEU A 211 13.52 -7.23 -1.68
N VAL A 212 12.27 -7.55 -1.36
CA VAL A 212 11.42 -8.42 -2.19
C VAL A 212 11.03 -7.74 -3.50
N GLU A 213 10.66 -6.46 -3.45
CA GLU A 213 10.19 -5.73 -4.64
C GLU A 213 11.33 -5.20 -5.53
N ARG A 214 12.55 -4.99 -4.99
CA ARG A 214 13.67 -4.36 -5.73
C ARG A 214 14.97 -5.15 -5.76
N GLY A 215 15.09 -6.21 -4.96
CA GLY A 215 16.36 -6.91 -4.76
C GLY A 215 16.82 -7.77 -5.93
N GLY A 216 15.99 -7.95 -6.97
CA GLY A 216 16.30 -8.85 -8.08
C GLY A 216 16.50 -10.30 -7.62
N LEU A 217 15.76 -10.73 -6.60
CA LEU A 217 15.95 -12.03 -5.95
C LEU A 217 15.63 -13.17 -6.90
N LYS A 218 16.51 -14.17 -6.98
CA LYS A 218 16.20 -15.48 -7.55
C LYS A 218 15.73 -16.41 -6.43
N VAL A 219 14.45 -16.77 -6.44
CA VAL A 219 13.84 -17.60 -5.40
C VAL A 219 13.64 -19.02 -5.92
N ILE A 220 14.21 -20.00 -5.22
CA ILE A 220 13.98 -21.43 -5.47
C ILE A 220 13.06 -21.94 -4.36
N THR A 221 11.98 -22.63 -4.74
CA THR A 221 10.94 -23.08 -3.81
C THR A 221 10.74 -24.60 -3.91
N THR A 222 9.94 -25.14 -3.00
CA THR A 222 9.54 -26.55 -2.99
C THR A 222 8.31 -26.82 -3.86
N LEU A 223 7.89 -25.89 -4.72
CA LEU A 223 6.68 -26.02 -5.53
C LEU A 223 6.80 -27.21 -6.49
N ASP A 224 5.81 -28.10 -6.42
CA ASP A 224 5.62 -29.21 -7.33
C ASP A 224 4.42 -28.86 -8.23
N LEU A 225 4.70 -28.57 -9.51
CA LEU A 225 3.71 -28.03 -10.44
C LEU A 225 2.58 -29.01 -10.74
N ASP A 226 2.87 -30.31 -10.74
CA ASP A 226 1.87 -31.33 -11.05
C ASP A 226 0.90 -31.48 -9.88
N LYS A 227 1.42 -31.48 -8.65
CA LYS A 227 0.56 -31.50 -7.44
C LYS A 227 -0.28 -30.23 -7.31
N GLN A 228 0.28 -29.07 -7.65
CA GLN A 228 -0.46 -27.80 -7.61
C GLN A 228 -1.65 -27.81 -8.57
N LYS A 229 -1.46 -28.29 -9.81
CA LYS A 229 -2.56 -28.43 -10.78
C LYS A 229 -3.65 -29.38 -10.28
N ILE A 230 -3.27 -30.54 -9.74
CA ILE A 230 -4.22 -31.50 -9.16
C ILE A 230 -5.03 -30.85 -8.03
N ALA A 231 -4.38 -30.09 -7.14
CA ALA A 231 -5.06 -29.40 -6.06
C ALA A 231 -6.03 -28.31 -6.57
N GLU A 232 -5.60 -27.50 -7.56
CA GLU A 232 -6.45 -26.48 -8.19
C GLU A 232 -7.67 -27.10 -8.87
N GLU A 233 -7.49 -28.18 -9.64
CA GLU A 233 -8.59 -28.92 -10.27
C GLU A 233 -9.56 -29.53 -9.25
N ALA A 234 -9.04 -30.08 -8.14
CA ALA A 234 -9.86 -30.64 -7.08
C ALA A 234 -10.70 -29.59 -6.36
N VAL A 235 -10.16 -28.38 -6.15
CA VAL A 235 -10.91 -27.25 -5.57
C VAL A 235 -11.99 -26.77 -6.52
N VAL A 236 -11.67 -26.58 -7.81
CA VAL A 236 -12.66 -26.16 -8.83
C VAL A 236 -13.81 -27.16 -8.90
N LYS A 237 -13.51 -28.45 -9.05
CA LYS A 237 -14.54 -29.51 -9.05
C LYS A 237 -15.34 -29.52 -7.75
N GLY A 238 -14.67 -29.41 -6.60
CA GLY A 238 -15.33 -29.43 -5.29
C GLY A 238 -16.21 -28.20 -5.00
N VAL A 239 -16.00 -27.07 -5.69
CA VAL A 239 -16.85 -25.87 -5.62
C VAL A 239 -18.05 -26.03 -6.58
N ASP A 240 -17.81 -26.54 -7.79
CA ASP A 240 -18.86 -26.84 -8.78
C ASP A 240 -19.85 -27.89 -8.24
N ASP A 241 -19.34 -28.96 -7.64
CA ASP A 241 -20.14 -30.04 -7.04
C ASP A 241 -20.96 -29.58 -5.82
N ARG A 242 -20.52 -28.51 -5.15
CA ARG A 242 -21.22 -27.91 -4.00
C ARG A 242 -22.24 -26.83 -4.38
N GLY A 243 -22.41 -26.54 -5.68
CA GLY A 243 -23.51 -25.72 -6.18
C GLY A 243 -23.49 -24.25 -5.71
N VAL A 244 -22.32 -23.67 -5.42
CA VAL A 244 -22.20 -22.24 -5.08
C VAL A 244 -22.09 -21.42 -6.37
N ASN A 245 -23.13 -21.48 -7.20
CA ASN A 245 -23.42 -20.48 -8.22
C ASN A 245 -24.82 -19.93 -7.94
N ARG A 246 -24.88 -18.93 -7.07
CA ARG A 246 -25.96 -17.94 -6.96
C ARG A 246 -25.38 -16.60 -6.52
#